data_AF-A0A7W1HLB9-F1
#
_entry.id   AF-A0A7W1HLB9-F1
#
_cell.length_a   1.000
_cell.length_b   1.000
_cell.length_c   1.000
_cell.angle_alpha   90.00
_cell.angle_beta   90.00
_cell.angle_gamma   90.00
#
_symmetry.space_group_name_H-M   'P 1'
#
loop_
_entity.id
_entity.type
_entity.pdbx_description
1 polymer ?
#
loop_
_entity_poly.entity_id
_entity_poly.type
_entity_poly.pdbx_seq_one_letter_code
_entity_poly.pdbx_strand_id
1 'polypeptide(L)'
;MPDFFCRLSDRATPLPHFWEHTIGSGHATLALRADWQRQLRRCHDELGIRHVRFHGLLSDDVGTFTVQNKKPIYSFFNVDQIFDFLLSIGVKPFVE
;
A
#
# COMPACT_ATOMS: atom_id res chain seq x y z
N MET A 1 -23.19 -33.22 -13.36
CA MET A 1 -22.47 -31.93 -13.17
C MET A 1 -23.32 -30.85 -13.79
N PRO A 2 -23.42 -29.64 -13.22
CA PRO A 2 -24.12 -28.56 -13.89
C PRO A 2 -23.35 -28.15 -15.15
N ASP A 3 -24.08 -27.91 -16.24
CA ASP A 3 -23.51 -27.37 -17.47
C ASP A 3 -23.35 -25.85 -17.33
N PHE A 4 -22.18 -25.33 -17.71
CA PHE A 4 -21.89 -23.90 -17.73
C PHE A 4 -21.75 -23.42 -19.17
N PHE A 5 -22.56 -22.42 -19.56
CA PHE A 5 -22.52 -21.82 -20.89
C PHE A 5 -22.36 -20.30 -20.79
N CYS A 6 -21.54 -19.73 -21.67
CA CYS A 6 -21.31 -18.28 -21.78
C CYS A 6 -21.53 -17.85 -23.24
N ARG A 7 -22.32 -16.79 -23.48
CA ARG A 7 -22.51 -16.20 -24.82
C ARG A 7 -21.76 -14.87 -24.91
N LEU A 8 -20.69 -14.86 -25.69
CA LEU A 8 -19.84 -13.67 -25.85
C LEU A 8 -20.53 -12.53 -26.63
N SER A 9 -21.62 -12.82 -27.33
CA SER A 9 -22.43 -11.84 -28.07
C SER A 9 -23.41 -11.06 -27.21
N ASP A 10 -23.69 -11.52 -25.99
CA ASP A 10 -24.69 -10.92 -25.12
C ASP A 10 -24.14 -9.62 -24.51
N ARG A 11 -25.05 -8.71 -24.10
CA ARG A 11 -24.66 -7.44 -23.48
C ARG A 11 -23.91 -7.69 -22.17
N ALA A 12 -22.66 -7.25 -22.11
CA ALA A 12 -21.86 -7.29 -20.89
C ALA A 12 -22.30 -6.23 -19.87
N THR A 13 -21.97 -6.48 -18.61
CA THR A 13 -22.00 -5.49 -17.53
C THR A 13 -20.56 -5.16 -17.09
N PRO A 14 -20.29 -3.94 -16.60
CA PRO A 14 -18.98 -3.64 -16.01
C PRO A 14 -18.67 -4.60 -14.87
N LEU A 15 -17.45 -5.14 -14.86
CA LEU A 15 -16.90 -5.88 -13.74
C LEU A 15 -16.01 -4.92 -12.95
N PRO A 16 -16.46 -4.36 -11.81
CA PRO A 16 -15.63 -3.48 -11.00
C PRO A 16 -14.55 -4.29 -10.27
N HIS A 17 -13.28 -3.97 -10.53
CA HIS A 17 -12.14 -4.63 -9.90
C HIS A 17 -11.85 -4.06 -8.50
N PHE A 18 -12.77 -4.26 -7.56
CA PHE A 18 -12.61 -3.77 -6.18
C PHE A 18 -11.47 -4.49 -5.44
N TRP A 19 -11.15 -5.72 -5.83
CA TRP A 19 -10.06 -6.52 -5.23
C TRP A 19 -8.66 -5.92 -5.49
N GLU A 20 -8.51 -5.08 -6.50
CA GLU A 20 -7.24 -4.41 -6.86
C GLU A 20 -7.13 -3.02 -6.21
N HIS A 21 -8.17 -2.57 -5.49
CA HIS A 21 -8.19 -1.22 -4.94
C HIS A 21 -7.13 -1.02 -3.85
N THR A 22 -7.09 -1.90 -2.85
CA THR A 22 -6.18 -1.81 -1.69
C THR A 22 -5.73 -3.18 -1.26
N ILE A 23 -4.44 -3.33 -0.95
CA ILE A 23 -3.92 -4.49 -0.25
C ILE A 23 -3.42 -4.13 1.16
N GLY A 24 -3.34 -5.13 2.03
CA GLY A 24 -2.70 -5.01 3.33
C GLY A 24 -1.20 -5.23 3.25
N SER A 25 -0.50 -4.71 4.25
CA SER A 25 0.91 -4.97 4.55
C SER A 25 1.08 -5.06 6.07
N GLY A 26 2.30 -5.40 6.52
CA GLY A 26 2.66 -5.38 7.94
C GLY A 26 2.84 -3.96 8.48
N HIS A 27 3.83 -3.77 9.36
CA HIS A 27 4.13 -2.47 9.94
C HIS A 27 4.84 -1.53 8.94
N ALA A 28 4.62 -0.22 9.07
CA ALA A 28 5.18 0.84 8.22
C ALA A 28 6.71 0.74 8.04
N THR A 29 7.45 0.34 9.08
CA THR A 29 8.92 0.19 9.00
C THR A 29 9.38 -0.83 7.97
N LEU A 30 8.54 -1.82 7.60
CA LEU A 30 8.86 -2.76 6.53
C LEU A 30 9.00 -2.07 5.17
N ALA A 31 8.30 -0.95 4.95
CA ALA A 31 8.33 -0.23 3.68
C ALA A 31 9.67 0.47 3.39
N LEU A 32 10.53 0.60 4.40
CA LEU A 32 11.92 1.07 4.25
C LEU A 32 12.86 -0.02 3.72
N ARG A 33 12.45 -1.29 3.73
CA ARG A 33 13.31 -2.40 3.31
C ARG A 33 13.25 -2.60 1.79
N ALA A 34 14.42 -2.67 1.17
CA ALA A 34 14.53 -2.84 -0.28
C ALA A 34 13.87 -4.13 -0.82
N ASP A 35 13.84 -5.21 -0.03
CA ASP A 35 13.16 -6.45 -0.44
C ASP A 35 11.64 -6.31 -0.45
N TRP A 36 11.07 -5.68 0.57
CA TRP A 36 9.64 -5.34 0.62
C TRP A 36 9.26 -4.42 -0.55
N GLN A 37 10.08 -3.42 -0.84
CA GLN A 37 9.88 -2.49 -1.96
C GLN A 37 9.84 -3.22 -3.32
N ARG A 38 10.77 -4.14 -3.56
CA ARG A 38 10.76 -4.97 -4.78
C ARG A 38 9.51 -5.82 -4.89
N GLN A 39 9.06 -6.42 -3.78
CA GLN A 39 7.84 -7.22 -3.76
C GLN A 39 6.59 -6.37 -4.01
N LEU A 40 6.48 -5.19 -3.39
CA LEU A 40 5.33 -4.33 -3.60
C LEU A 40 5.26 -3.84 -5.06
N ARG A 41 6.39 -3.46 -5.66
CA ARG A 41 6.45 -3.12 -7.09
C ARG A 41 5.95 -4.26 -7.96
N ARG A 42 6.41 -5.49 -7.70
CA ARG A 42 5.93 -6.67 -8.43
C ARG A 42 4.42 -6.87 -8.27
N CYS A 43 3.89 -6.70 -7.05
CA CYS A 43 2.44 -6.76 -6.83
C CYS A 43 1.69 -5.67 -7.62
N HIS A 44 2.23 -4.46 -7.72
CA HIS A 44 1.64 -3.39 -8.53
C HIS A 44 1.62 -3.78 -10.02
N ASP A 45 2.77 -4.19 -10.55
CA ASP A 45 2.94 -4.49 -11.97
C ASP A 45 2.12 -5.73 -12.41
N GLU A 46 2.00 -6.75 -11.55
CA GLU A 46 1.34 -8.03 -11.88
C GLU A 46 -0.14 -8.09 -11.48
N LEU A 47 -0.56 -7.40 -10.41
CA LEU A 47 -1.91 -7.51 -9.84
C LEU A 47 -2.74 -6.22 -9.97
N GLY A 48 -2.16 -5.11 -10.45
CA GLY A 48 -2.88 -3.85 -10.65
C GLY A 48 -3.24 -3.11 -9.35
N ILE A 49 -2.58 -3.42 -8.22
CA ILE A 49 -2.91 -2.80 -6.93
C ILE A 49 -2.73 -1.29 -6.96
N ARG A 50 -3.66 -0.54 -6.37
CA ARG A 50 -3.62 0.94 -6.36
C ARG A 50 -3.23 1.55 -5.03
N HIS A 51 -3.48 0.84 -3.93
CA HIS A 51 -3.16 1.32 -2.58
C HIS A 51 -2.57 0.21 -1.71
N VAL A 52 -1.80 0.62 -0.71
CA VAL A 52 -1.34 -0.25 0.38
C VAL A 52 -1.73 0.35 1.73
N ARG A 53 -2.30 -0.47 2.61
CA ARG A 53 -2.57 -0.14 4.02
C ARG A 53 -1.57 -0.89 4.90
N PHE A 54 -0.97 -0.21 5.85
CA PHE A 54 -0.06 -0.79 6.85
C PHE A 54 -0.26 -0.11 8.20
N HIS A 55 0.11 -0.82 9.27
CA HIS A 55 -0.04 -0.31 10.62
C HIS A 55 1.15 0.56 11.02
N GLY A 56 0.92 1.48 11.97
CA GLY A 56 1.98 2.06 12.78
C GLY A 56 2.80 3.16 12.12
N LEU A 57 2.20 3.94 11.20
CA LEU A 57 2.86 5.10 10.60
C LEU A 57 3.34 6.12 11.68
N LEU A 58 2.64 6.20 12.80
CA LEU A 58 2.95 7.07 13.93
C LEU A 58 3.56 6.33 15.14
N SER A 59 3.96 5.06 14.97
CA SER A 59 4.65 4.31 16.02
C SER A 59 6.10 4.80 16.21
N ASP A 60 6.65 4.59 17.40
CA ASP A 60 7.96 5.09 17.79
C ASP A 60 9.12 4.57 16.91
N ASP A 61 8.96 3.39 16.31
CA ASP A 61 9.93 2.78 15.40
C ASP A 61 10.03 3.48 14.04
N VAL A 62 8.97 4.18 13.60
CA VAL A 62 9.04 5.10 12.45
C VAL A 62 9.73 6.40 12.84
N GLY A 63 9.66 6.81 14.11
CA GLY A 63 10.36 7.99 14.64
C GLY A 63 9.69 9.33 14.29
N THR A 64 8.42 9.32 13.90
CA THR A 64 7.68 10.52 13.51
C THR A 64 7.52 11.53 14.64
N PHE A 65 7.44 11.04 15.88
CA PHE A 65 7.27 11.84 17.08
C PHE A 65 8.20 11.37 18.19
N THR A 66 8.83 12.32 18.88
CA THR A 66 9.55 12.06 20.12
C THR A 66 9.51 13.30 21.02
N VAL A 67 9.92 13.15 22.28
CA VAL A 67 10.02 14.26 23.23
C VAL A 67 11.46 14.38 23.71
N GLN A 68 12.10 15.52 23.46
CA GLN A 68 13.42 15.84 24.00
C GLN A 68 13.35 17.12 24.82
N ASN A 69 13.93 17.12 26.02
CA ASN A 69 13.90 18.28 26.93
C ASN A 69 12.49 18.85 27.17
N LYS A 70 11.49 17.96 27.32
CA LYS A 70 10.06 18.28 27.46
C LYS A 70 9.45 19.05 26.27
N LYS A 71 10.11 19.04 25.12
CA LYS A 71 9.62 19.64 23.87
C LYS A 71 9.31 18.54 22.86
N PRO A 72 8.15 18.62 22.17
CA PRO A 72 7.84 17.69 21.09
C PRO A 72 8.79 17.96 19.90
N ILE A 73 9.27 16.88 19.30
CA ILE A 73 10.05 16.89 18.06
C ILE A 73 9.31 15.99 17.08
N TYR A 74 9.14 16.50 15.86
CA TYR A 74 8.54 15.76 14.76
C TYR A 74 9.57 15.56 13.67
N SER A 75 9.73 14.32 13.20
CA SER A 75 10.66 13.98 12.11
C SER A 75 9.91 13.18 11.06
N PHE A 76 9.60 13.80 9.92
CA PHE A 76 8.91 13.14 8.82
C PHE A 76 9.84 12.34 7.91
N PHE A 77 11.14 12.28 8.20
CA PHE A 77 12.13 11.65 7.33
C PHE A 77 11.72 10.24 6.86
N ASN A 78 11.41 9.32 7.78
CA ASN A 78 11.01 7.95 7.39
C ASN A 78 9.64 7.90 6.71
N VAL A 79 8.69 8.75 7.13
CA VAL A 79 7.37 8.86 6.49
C VAL A 79 7.52 9.29 5.04
N ASP A 80 8.34 10.31 4.79
CA ASP A 80 8.64 10.83 3.46
C ASP A 80 9.31 9.75 2.61
N GLN A 81 10.33 9.04 3.13
CA GLN A 81 10.97 7.94 2.42
C GLN A 81 9.97 6.83 2.02
N ILE A 82 9.04 6.48 2.92
CA ILE A 82 8.00 5.48 2.64
C ILE A 82 7.07 6.00 1.54
N PHE A 83 6.54 7.22 1.70
CA PHE A 83 5.54 7.77 0.78
C PHE A 83 6.14 8.07 -0.59
N ASP A 84 7.36 8.59 -0.65
CA ASP A 84 8.12 8.81 -1.88
C ASP A 84 8.29 7.50 -2.66
N PHE A 85 8.66 6.41 -1.98
CA PHE A 85 8.74 5.11 -2.63
C PHE A 85 7.38 4.68 -3.20
N LEU A 86 6.32 4.71 -2.40
CA LEU A 86 4.97 4.30 -2.86
C LEU A 86 4.55 5.09 -4.10
N LEU A 87 4.67 6.41 -4.05
CA LEU A 87 4.28 7.29 -5.14
C LEU A 87 5.18 7.10 -6.38
N SER A 88 6.47 6.83 -6.20
CA SER A 88 7.40 6.54 -7.30
C SER A 88 7.04 5.28 -8.09
N ILE A 89 6.28 4.36 -7.48
CA ILE A 89 5.82 3.13 -8.11
C ILE A 89 4.34 3.19 -8.51
N GLY A 90 3.66 4.34 -8.36
CA GLY A 90 2.25 4.49 -8.70
C GLY A 90 1.26 3.94 -7.66
N VAL A 91 1.73 3.56 -6.47
CA VAL A 91 0.89 3.07 -5.36
C VAL A 91 0.66 4.21 -4.36
N LYS A 92 -0.56 4.30 -3.82
CA LYS A 92 -0.92 5.32 -2.82
C LYS A 92 -1.03 4.72 -1.41
N PRO A 93 -0.60 5.44 -0.36
CA PRO A 93 -0.86 5.00 1.01
C PRO A 93 -2.36 5.07 1.32
N PHE A 94 -2.90 4.01 1.90
CA PHE A 94 -4.17 4.02 2.62
C PHE A 94 -3.82 4.16 4.11
N VAL A 95 -3.81 5.40 4.59
CA VAL A 95 -3.19 5.81 5.86
C VAL A 95 -3.90 5.19 7.06
N GLU A 96 -3.12 4.58 7.95
CA GLU A 96 -3.50 4.14 9.30
C GLU A 96 -2.42 4.51 10.32
#